data_AF-A0A832WXP9-F1
#
_entry.id   AF-A0A832WXP9-F1
#
_cell.length_a   1.000
_cell.length_b   1.000
_cell.length_c   1.000
_cell.angle_alpha   90.00
_cell.angle_beta   90.00
_cell.angle_gamma   90.00
#
_symmetry.space_group_name_H-M   'P 1'
#
loop_
_entity.id
_entity.type
_entity.pdbx_description
1 polymer ?
#
loop_
_entity_poly.entity_id
_entity_poly.type
_entity_poly.pdbx_seq_one_letter_code
_entity_poly.pdbx_strand_id
1 'polypeptide(L)'
;MRVLILILTLFTIFSGCVGENNVTQSNESAYQGSVNAASGNISSTNLSPEEENIPEIEVTSFSSIYMHDNTEKVYEYLFSWDDVPGNESPSFINYLKNDMGIDWADNAQIVKINDNETIRVFTSENSLEFTLEDNKSKILTTIGSDSYYDSKKIKKENGKIRVCRLEYEPISDITEYYYAVYGLSIKNNGSSNLNFKLNELHVLDGNQIFNTTNEPESQYSSNNEVLSVLETETKIEDAILFPGQTIRGYVIFQVNSLYNESFLLMYNDTPISSASFEKCIKVLRAVEYYDYSAVFGMPPYTDFYDNSSFEPDLKEYPYIWPNWVNRSVFEFFNKADSEGLLTPSSYSTDIPHTEVIYALKVIPERNITSILERDTTSSYQNNYFIVVDDTGEELINTSRIDKIAILNNKTYKRYSKNTNIPQMNFSNATVINISYFNDYGWLLAKRVPIIDQDLILDEKMNLVVARYHCLKIIT
;
A
#
# COMPACT_ATOMS: atom_id res chain seq x y z
N MET A 1 49.09 -16.20 32.39
CA MET A 1 49.42 -14.77 32.18
C MET A 1 48.13 -14.08 31.80
N ARG A 2 47.56 -13.28 32.72
CA ARG A 2 46.27 -12.60 32.55
C ARG A 2 46.50 -11.36 31.68
N VAL A 3 45.74 -11.21 30.60
CA VAL A 3 45.53 -9.90 29.97
C VAL A 3 44.03 -9.71 29.81
N LEU A 4 43.51 -8.93 30.72
CA LEU A 4 42.18 -8.36 30.75
C LEU A 4 42.20 -7.16 29.79
N ILE A 5 41.46 -7.20 28.68
CA ILE A 5 41.27 -6.01 27.83
C ILE A 5 39.87 -5.47 28.13
N LEU A 6 39.83 -4.45 28.98
CA LEU A 6 38.69 -3.56 29.16
C LEU A 6 38.48 -2.79 27.84
N ILE A 7 37.30 -2.90 27.24
CA ILE A 7 36.84 -1.92 26.25
C ILE A 7 35.87 -0.98 26.95
N LEU A 8 36.29 0.27 27.01
CA LEU A 8 35.64 1.41 27.66
C LEU A 8 34.47 1.87 26.78
N THR A 9 33.23 1.72 27.23
CA THR A 9 32.06 2.33 26.58
C THR A 9 31.94 3.79 27.02
N LEU A 10 32.31 4.72 26.13
CA LEU A 10 32.06 6.15 26.32
C LEU A 10 30.57 6.44 26.05
N PHE A 11 29.80 6.74 27.09
CA PHE A 11 28.49 7.37 26.96
C PHE A 11 28.70 8.88 26.78
N THR A 12 28.45 9.42 25.60
CA THR A 12 28.30 10.87 25.41
C THR A 12 26.84 11.25 25.68
N ILE A 13 26.59 11.79 26.87
CA ILE A 13 25.34 12.45 27.24
C ILE A 13 25.44 13.90 26.74
N PHE A 14 24.68 14.28 25.73
CA PHE A 14 24.48 15.70 25.42
C PHE A 14 23.49 16.28 26.43
N SER A 15 24.05 16.95 27.44
CA SER A 15 23.37 17.94 28.27
C SER A 15 23.64 19.31 27.64
N GLY A 16 22.59 20.04 27.28
CA GLY A 16 22.66 21.41 26.77
C GLY A 16 21.53 22.24 27.35
N CYS A 17 21.79 22.87 28.49
CA CYS A 17 20.89 23.80 29.15
C CYS A 17 20.73 25.11 28.37
N VAL A 18 19.47 25.56 28.31
CA VAL A 18 18.95 26.89 28.71
C VAL A 18 19.90 28.08 28.57
N GLY A 19 19.51 29.01 27.69
CA GLY A 19 19.86 30.42 27.76
C GLY A 19 18.58 31.27 27.77
N GLU A 20 18.21 31.77 28.94
CA GLU A 20 17.31 32.92 29.10
C GLU A 20 17.93 34.16 28.44
N ASN A 21 17.09 35.05 27.89
CA ASN A 21 17.14 36.48 28.23
C ASN A 21 15.98 37.29 27.61
N ASN A 22 15.18 37.82 28.54
CA ASN A 22 14.66 39.18 28.63
C ASN A 22 13.60 39.71 27.65
N VAL A 23 12.39 39.74 28.22
CA VAL A 23 11.36 40.78 28.10
C VAL A 23 11.97 42.18 28.01
N THR A 24 11.54 42.96 27.02
CA THR A 24 11.48 44.42 27.14
C THR A 24 10.16 44.92 26.58
N GLN A 25 9.38 45.52 27.48
CA GLN A 25 8.14 46.23 27.25
C GLN A 25 8.48 47.73 27.22
N SER A 26 8.06 48.49 26.20
CA SER A 26 8.00 49.95 26.31
C SER A 26 7.05 50.58 25.26
N ASN A 27 5.85 50.90 25.74
CA ASN A 27 5.02 52.11 25.56
C ASN A 27 5.13 53.01 24.31
N GLU A 28 3.95 53.26 23.74
CA GLU A 28 3.32 54.54 23.33
C GLU A 28 4.19 55.81 23.25
N SER A 29 4.08 56.55 22.13
CA SER A 29 3.26 57.77 22.09
C SER A 29 3.33 58.55 20.77
N ALA A 30 2.17 59.11 20.44
CA ALA A 30 1.92 60.45 19.88
C ALA A 30 2.51 60.88 18.53
N TYR A 31 1.63 61.01 17.53
CA TYR A 31 1.56 62.22 16.71
C TYR A 31 0.10 62.70 16.59
N GLN A 32 -0.21 63.81 17.27
CA GLN A 32 -1.37 64.65 17.02
C GLN A 32 -1.03 65.65 15.91
N GLY A 33 -1.91 65.74 14.91
CA GLY A 33 -1.97 66.85 13.97
C GLY A 33 -3.42 67.03 13.51
N SER A 34 -4.12 68.00 14.11
CA SER A 34 -5.46 68.43 13.68
C SER A 34 -5.35 69.46 12.55
N VAL A 35 -6.26 69.46 11.57
CA VAL A 35 -7.11 70.61 11.17
C VAL A 35 -8.36 70.09 10.43
N ASN A 36 -9.49 70.75 10.69
CA ASN A 36 -10.89 70.41 10.37
C ASN A 36 -11.35 70.55 8.91
N ALA A 37 -12.50 69.90 8.68
CA ALA A 37 -13.67 70.31 7.87
C ALA A 37 -13.79 69.81 6.42
N ALA A 38 -14.67 68.82 6.20
CA ALA A 38 -15.95 69.00 5.51
C ALA A 38 -16.70 67.65 5.38
N SER A 39 -17.98 67.69 5.72
CA SER A 39 -18.97 66.63 5.53
C SER A 39 -19.09 66.23 4.05
N GLY A 40 -19.02 64.92 3.78
CA GLY A 40 -19.29 64.33 2.48
C GLY A 40 -19.47 62.82 2.63
N ASN A 41 -20.71 62.37 2.71
CA ASN A 41 -21.10 60.96 2.64
C ASN A 41 -20.45 60.29 1.43
N ILE A 42 -19.55 59.34 1.66
CA ILE A 42 -19.17 58.34 0.68
C ILE A 42 -19.38 56.99 1.35
N SER A 43 -20.34 56.25 0.81
CA SER A 43 -20.72 54.90 1.22
C SER A 43 -19.49 54.05 1.49
N SER A 44 -19.40 53.55 2.72
CA SER A 44 -18.66 52.33 3.02
C SER A 44 -19.33 51.19 2.23
N THR A 45 -18.81 50.89 1.05
CA THR A 45 -18.86 49.52 0.55
C THR A 45 -18.13 48.68 1.59
N ASN A 46 -18.91 48.10 2.51
CA ASN A 46 -18.51 46.93 3.26
C ASN A 46 -18.22 45.84 2.22
N LEU A 47 -16.99 45.79 1.72
CA LEU A 47 -16.42 44.54 1.27
C LEU A 47 -16.25 43.74 2.55
N SER A 48 -17.24 42.90 2.84
CA SER A 48 -17.04 41.73 3.69
C SER A 48 -15.74 41.07 3.22
N PRO A 49 -14.82 40.67 4.11
CA PRO A 49 -13.75 39.77 3.68
C PRO A 49 -14.46 38.60 3.00
N GLU A 50 -14.10 38.32 1.75
CA GLU A 50 -14.52 37.08 1.11
C GLU A 50 -14.11 35.96 2.07
N GLU A 51 -15.10 35.23 2.56
CA GLU A 51 -14.88 34.07 3.42
C GLU A 51 -14.03 33.11 2.58
N GLU A 52 -12.73 33.04 2.85
CA GLU A 52 -11.83 32.14 2.13
C GLU A 52 -12.30 30.72 2.47
N ASN A 53 -12.99 30.10 1.51
CA ASN A 53 -13.68 28.83 1.69
C ASN A 53 -12.67 27.68 1.64
N ILE A 54 -11.75 27.63 2.59
CA ILE A 54 -10.71 26.60 2.68
C ILE A 54 -11.33 25.33 3.29
N PRO A 55 -11.14 24.14 2.68
CA PRO A 55 -11.59 22.90 3.29
C PRO A 55 -10.90 22.63 4.63
N GLU A 56 -11.64 22.08 5.57
CA GLU A 56 -11.04 21.38 6.71
C GLU A 56 -10.57 20.02 6.21
N ILE A 57 -9.25 19.78 6.26
CA ILE A 57 -8.65 18.50 5.87
C ILE A 57 -8.00 17.86 7.10
N GLU A 58 -8.42 16.63 7.40
CA GLU A 58 -7.91 15.81 8.49
C GLU A 58 -7.27 14.53 7.93
N VAL A 59 -6.08 14.18 8.42
CA VAL A 59 -5.44 12.89 8.15
C VAL A 59 -6.05 11.82 9.04
N THR A 60 -6.75 10.87 8.44
CA THR A 60 -7.45 9.77 9.13
C THR A 60 -6.63 8.48 9.20
N SER A 61 -5.70 8.30 8.27
CA SER A 61 -4.73 7.20 8.26
C SER A 61 -3.51 7.59 7.44
N PHE A 62 -2.42 6.86 7.63
CA PHE A 62 -1.22 7.02 6.82
C PHE A 62 -0.61 5.67 6.50
N SER A 63 -0.27 5.46 5.23
CA SER A 63 0.47 4.29 4.79
C SER A 63 1.80 4.67 4.15
N SER A 64 2.84 3.88 4.45
CA SER A 64 4.13 3.95 3.79
C SER A 64 4.38 2.65 3.08
N ILE A 65 4.59 2.72 1.78
CA ILE A 65 4.76 1.55 0.93
C ILE A 65 6.10 1.68 0.24
N TYR A 66 6.93 0.65 0.40
CA TYR A 66 8.11 0.44 -0.39
C TYR A 66 7.87 -0.72 -1.34
N MET A 67 8.27 -0.53 -2.58
CA MET A 67 8.28 -1.57 -3.58
C MET A 67 9.62 -1.56 -4.28
N HIS A 68 10.11 -2.73 -4.64
CA HIS A 68 11.07 -2.81 -5.71
C HIS A 68 10.81 -4.04 -6.54
N ASP A 69 11.19 -3.95 -7.80
CA ASP A 69 11.20 -5.05 -8.74
C ASP A 69 12.44 -4.93 -9.63
N ASN A 70 12.87 -6.05 -10.20
CA ASN A 70 13.89 -6.06 -11.24
C ASN A 70 13.34 -6.54 -12.57
N THR A 71 12.06 -6.30 -12.85
CA THR A 71 11.44 -6.84 -14.05
C THR A 71 11.20 -5.76 -15.08
N GLU A 72 11.47 -6.06 -16.34
CA GLU A 72 10.99 -5.24 -17.44
C GLU A 72 9.72 -5.84 -18.06
N LYS A 73 8.81 -4.95 -18.43
CA LYS A 73 7.56 -5.32 -19.11
C LYS A 73 7.85 -5.65 -20.57
N VAL A 74 7.83 -6.94 -20.90
CA VAL A 74 7.96 -7.44 -22.26
C VAL A 74 6.56 -7.70 -22.82
N TYR A 75 6.33 -7.30 -24.07
CA TYR A 75 5.04 -7.48 -24.72
C TYR A 75 5.18 -8.44 -25.89
N GLU A 76 4.75 -9.68 -25.70
CA GLU A 76 4.67 -10.65 -26.78
C GLU A 76 3.41 -10.37 -27.62
N TYR A 77 3.58 -10.15 -28.91
CA TYR A 77 2.45 -9.95 -29.82
C TYR A 77 1.65 -11.25 -29.99
N LEU A 78 0.35 -11.19 -29.74
CA LEU A 78 -0.55 -12.34 -29.96
C LEU A 78 -1.23 -12.24 -31.32
N PHE A 79 -1.98 -11.17 -31.57
CA PHE A 79 -2.65 -10.90 -32.85
C PHE A 79 -3.12 -9.45 -32.96
N SER A 80 -3.44 -8.99 -34.16
CA SER A 80 -4.11 -7.70 -34.36
C SER A 80 -5.62 -7.91 -34.41
N TRP A 81 -6.34 -7.23 -33.52
CA TRP A 81 -7.79 -7.28 -33.48
C TRP A 81 -8.38 -6.89 -34.83
N ASP A 82 -7.90 -5.81 -35.42
CA ASP A 82 -8.47 -5.23 -36.65
C ASP A 82 -8.36 -6.15 -37.86
N ASP A 83 -7.32 -6.98 -37.91
CA ASP A 83 -7.02 -7.89 -39.03
C ASP A 83 -7.62 -9.30 -38.85
N VAL A 84 -8.49 -9.49 -37.85
CA VAL A 84 -9.32 -10.69 -37.63
C VAL A 84 -10.79 -10.39 -37.96
N PRO A 85 -11.53 -11.25 -38.71
CA PRO A 85 -11.00 -12.35 -39.50
C PRO A 85 -10.18 -11.82 -40.69
N GLY A 86 -9.15 -12.56 -41.10
CA GLY A 86 -8.26 -12.16 -42.18
C GLY A 86 -6.87 -12.75 -42.00
N ASN A 87 -5.84 -11.93 -42.24
CA ASN A 87 -4.44 -12.36 -42.17
C ASN A 87 -4.02 -12.79 -40.75
N GLU A 88 -4.69 -12.28 -39.72
CA GLU A 88 -4.40 -12.60 -38.31
C GLU A 88 -5.30 -13.71 -37.76
N SER A 89 -6.20 -14.28 -38.56
CA SER A 89 -7.01 -15.44 -38.13
C SER A 89 -6.16 -16.61 -37.62
N PRO A 90 -5.03 -16.99 -38.24
CA PRO A 90 -4.19 -18.07 -37.71
C PRO A 90 -3.59 -17.76 -36.34
N SER A 91 -3.08 -16.54 -36.12
CA SER A 91 -2.53 -16.10 -34.83
C SER A 91 -3.60 -16.09 -33.74
N PHE A 92 -4.81 -15.64 -34.08
CA PHE A 92 -5.95 -15.67 -33.18
C PHE A 92 -6.37 -17.10 -32.82
N ILE A 93 -6.42 -18.03 -33.79
CA ILE A 93 -6.71 -19.46 -33.50
C ILE A 93 -5.62 -20.06 -32.59
N ASN A 94 -4.35 -19.75 -32.83
CA ASN A 94 -3.24 -20.22 -32.00
C ASN A 94 -3.38 -19.75 -30.54
N TYR A 95 -3.78 -18.48 -30.36
CA TYR A 95 -4.10 -17.92 -29.05
C TYR A 95 -5.29 -18.65 -28.38
N LEU A 96 -6.39 -18.88 -29.09
CA LEU A 96 -7.55 -19.60 -28.54
C LEU A 96 -7.16 -21.01 -28.05
N LYS A 97 -6.30 -21.69 -28.81
CA LYS A 97 -5.86 -23.04 -28.49
C LYS A 97 -4.89 -23.08 -27.32
N ASN A 98 -3.76 -22.36 -27.42
CA ASN A 98 -2.66 -22.52 -26.47
C ASN A 98 -2.89 -21.73 -25.18
N ASP A 99 -3.49 -20.53 -25.27
CA ASP A 99 -3.68 -19.66 -24.10
C ASP A 99 -5.03 -19.88 -23.43
N MET A 100 -6.06 -20.29 -24.18
CA MET A 100 -7.42 -20.45 -23.65
C MET A 100 -7.88 -21.91 -23.58
N GLY A 101 -7.09 -22.87 -24.07
CA GLY A 101 -7.43 -24.29 -24.07
C GLY A 101 -8.63 -24.65 -24.96
N ILE A 102 -8.91 -23.83 -25.98
CA ILE A 102 -10.07 -23.99 -26.87
C ILE A 102 -9.65 -24.78 -28.11
N ASP A 103 -9.45 -26.09 -27.92
CA ASP A 103 -8.97 -26.97 -28.99
C ASP A 103 -9.92 -27.05 -30.21
N TRP A 104 -11.22 -26.78 -30.03
CA TRP A 104 -12.18 -26.81 -31.14
C TRP A 104 -12.05 -25.61 -32.09
N ALA A 105 -11.25 -24.59 -31.74
CA ALA A 105 -11.05 -23.39 -32.56
C ALA A 105 -10.42 -23.70 -33.93
N ASP A 106 -9.66 -24.80 -34.05
CA ASP A 106 -8.98 -25.20 -35.30
C ASP A 106 -9.95 -25.36 -36.49
N ASN A 107 -11.22 -25.73 -36.22
CA ASN A 107 -12.25 -25.93 -37.23
C ASN A 107 -13.38 -24.89 -37.15
N ALA A 108 -13.19 -23.84 -36.37
CA ALA A 108 -14.23 -22.83 -36.14
C ALA A 108 -14.28 -21.79 -37.26
N GLN A 109 -15.48 -21.30 -37.53
CA GLN A 109 -15.69 -20.11 -38.34
C GLN A 109 -15.47 -18.87 -37.46
N ILE A 110 -14.78 -17.87 -38.02
CA ILE A 110 -14.48 -16.61 -37.34
C ILE A 110 -15.13 -15.48 -38.14
N VAL A 111 -15.96 -14.69 -37.48
CA VAL A 111 -16.64 -13.53 -38.06
C VAL A 111 -16.53 -12.33 -37.13
N LYS A 112 -16.62 -11.13 -37.69
CA LYS A 112 -16.83 -9.91 -36.91
C LYS A 112 -18.28 -9.45 -37.03
N ILE A 113 -18.84 -9.04 -35.91
CA ILE A 113 -20.19 -8.47 -35.79
C ILE A 113 -20.12 -7.16 -34.99
N ASN A 114 -21.24 -6.44 -34.91
CA ASN A 114 -21.35 -5.16 -34.19
C ASN A 114 -20.27 -4.16 -34.61
N ASP A 115 -20.27 -3.76 -35.89
CA ASP A 115 -19.34 -2.76 -36.43
C ASP A 115 -17.84 -3.04 -36.13
N ASN A 116 -17.46 -4.32 -36.17
CA ASN A 116 -16.11 -4.83 -35.88
C ASN A 116 -15.67 -4.78 -34.40
N GLU A 117 -16.60 -4.51 -33.48
CA GLU A 117 -16.36 -4.48 -32.03
C GLU A 117 -16.43 -5.85 -31.38
N THR A 118 -17.06 -6.83 -32.04
CA THR A 118 -17.17 -8.21 -31.54
C THR A 118 -16.61 -9.21 -32.54
N ILE A 119 -15.67 -10.05 -32.11
CA ILE A 119 -15.23 -11.25 -32.84
C ILE A 119 -16.01 -12.45 -32.31
N ARG A 120 -16.68 -13.17 -33.21
CA ARG A 120 -17.39 -14.41 -32.90
C ARG A 120 -16.69 -15.60 -33.55
N VAL A 121 -16.46 -16.64 -32.75
CA VAL A 121 -15.81 -17.89 -33.15
C VAL A 121 -16.77 -19.03 -32.88
N PHE A 122 -17.12 -19.83 -33.88
CA PHE A 122 -18.15 -20.87 -33.69
C PHE A 122 -17.98 -22.10 -34.60
N THR A 123 -18.49 -23.22 -34.12
CA THR A 123 -18.73 -24.46 -34.86
C THR A 123 -20.24 -24.75 -34.83
N SER A 124 -20.66 -25.94 -35.27
CA SER A 124 -22.05 -26.37 -35.10
C SER A 124 -22.45 -26.59 -33.63
N GLU A 125 -21.48 -26.86 -32.75
CA GLU A 125 -21.72 -27.29 -31.36
C GLU A 125 -21.25 -26.26 -30.32
N ASN A 126 -20.23 -25.46 -30.65
CA ASN A 126 -19.62 -24.49 -29.74
C ASN A 126 -19.63 -23.09 -30.35
N SER A 127 -19.75 -22.06 -29.51
CA SER A 127 -19.65 -20.65 -29.93
C SER A 127 -19.01 -19.84 -28.82
N LEU A 128 -18.24 -18.83 -29.21
CA LEU A 128 -17.58 -17.91 -28.32
C LEU A 128 -17.58 -16.50 -28.91
N GLU A 129 -17.74 -15.49 -28.06
CA GLU A 129 -17.74 -14.09 -28.44
C GLU A 129 -16.72 -13.32 -27.59
N PHE A 130 -15.96 -12.47 -28.28
CA PHE A 130 -15.01 -11.53 -27.74
C PHE A 130 -15.48 -10.14 -28.12
N THR A 131 -15.62 -9.23 -27.16
CA THR A 131 -16.10 -7.86 -27.40
C THR A 131 -15.13 -6.85 -26.81
N LEU A 132 -14.81 -5.80 -27.56
CA LEU A 132 -14.06 -4.66 -27.02
C LEU A 132 -14.95 -3.82 -26.12
N GLU A 133 -14.44 -3.44 -24.94
CA GLU A 133 -15.08 -2.41 -24.12
C GLU A 133 -15.05 -1.05 -24.82
N ASP A 134 -15.99 -0.14 -24.52
CA ASP A 134 -16.20 1.13 -25.23
C ASP A 134 -14.93 2.00 -25.35
N ASN A 135 -14.10 2.01 -24.31
CA ASN A 135 -12.83 2.74 -24.27
C ASN A 135 -11.66 1.99 -24.97
N LYS A 136 -11.90 0.75 -25.40
CA LYS A 136 -10.95 -0.19 -26.01
C LYS A 136 -9.76 -0.48 -25.11
N SER A 137 -9.96 -0.50 -23.79
CA SER A 137 -8.93 -0.92 -22.82
C SER A 137 -8.96 -2.41 -22.53
N LYS A 138 -10.09 -3.08 -22.74
CA LYS A 138 -10.29 -4.49 -22.37
C LYS A 138 -11.05 -5.27 -23.45
N ILE A 139 -10.78 -6.58 -23.50
CA ILE A 139 -11.57 -7.56 -24.27
C ILE A 139 -12.41 -8.36 -23.28
N LEU A 140 -13.73 -8.27 -23.39
CA LEU A 140 -14.67 -9.07 -22.64
C LEU A 140 -14.90 -10.38 -23.38
N THR A 141 -14.79 -11.50 -22.67
CA THR A 141 -15.02 -12.84 -23.23
C THR A 141 -15.99 -13.60 -22.35
N THR A 142 -16.96 -14.27 -22.95
CA THR A 142 -17.95 -15.08 -22.23
C THR A 142 -17.54 -16.55 -22.25
N ILE A 143 -16.64 -16.99 -21.36
CA ILE A 143 -16.35 -18.42 -21.11
C ILE A 143 -16.51 -18.72 -19.63
N GLY A 144 -17.62 -19.34 -19.23
CA GLY A 144 -17.80 -19.73 -17.83
C GLY A 144 -17.68 -18.57 -16.84
N SER A 145 -17.67 -18.87 -15.55
CA SER A 145 -17.73 -17.88 -14.46
C SER A 145 -16.39 -17.19 -14.16
N ASP A 146 -15.31 -17.52 -14.86
CA ASP A 146 -13.97 -17.16 -14.43
C ASP A 146 -13.32 -16.20 -15.44
N SER A 147 -13.24 -14.92 -15.07
CA SER A 147 -12.41 -13.95 -15.77
C SER A 147 -10.94 -14.35 -15.61
N TYR A 148 -10.35 -14.90 -16.67
CA TYR A 148 -8.93 -15.24 -16.71
C TYR A 148 -8.07 -13.98 -16.47
N TYR A 149 -7.03 -14.11 -15.64
CA TYR A 149 -6.09 -13.06 -15.25
C TYR A 149 -5.70 -12.11 -16.39
N ASP A 150 -5.71 -10.80 -16.10
CA ASP A 150 -5.47 -9.65 -16.98
C ASP A 150 -3.99 -9.50 -17.43
N SER A 151 -3.36 -10.60 -17.86
CA SER A 151 -2.01 -10.56 -18.46
C SER A 151 -2.01 -10.10 -19.92
N LYS A 152 -3.17 -9.72 -20.48
CA LYS A 152 -3.31 -9.33 -21.89
C LYS A 152 -3.57 -7.83 -21.98
N LYS A 153 -2.68 -7.11 -22.67
CA LYS A 153 -2.81 -5.66 -22.84
C LYS A 153 -3.16 -5.32 -24.27
N ILE A 154 -4.12 -4.41 -24.42
CA ILE A 154 -4.45 -3.80 -25.70
C ILE A 154 -3.49 -2.64 -25.96
N LYS A 155 -2.77 -2.71 -27.08
CA LYS A 155 -1.93 -1.60 -27.57
C LYS A 155 -2.53 -0.99 -28.82
N LYS A 156 -2.55 0.34 -28.89
CA LYS A 156 -2.88 1.09 -30.10
C LYS A 156 -1.58 1.49 -30.78
N GLU A 157 -1.24 0.81 -31.87
CA GLU A 157 -0.04 1.08 -32.65
C GLU A 157 -0.42 1.32 -34.11
N ASN A 158 0.04 2.45 -34.68
CA ASN A 158 -0.29 2.85 -36.06
C ASN A 158 -1.80 2.90 -36.36
N GLY A 159 -2.61 3.26 -35.37
CA GLY A 159 -4.07 3.31 -35.49
C GLY A 159 -4.77 1.94 -35.46
N LYS A 160 -4.01 0.85 -35.29
CA LYS A 160 -4.56 -0.51 -35.13
C LYS A 160 -4.52 -0.97 -33.68
N ILE A 161 -5.47 -1.81 -33.34
CA ILE A 161 -5.60 -2.50 -32.06
C ILE A 161 -4.79 -3.81 -32.14
N ARG A 162 -3.79 -3.91 -31.27
CA ARG A 162 -2.96 -5.11 -31.08
C ARG A 162 -3.26 -5.70 -29.71
N VAL A 163 -3.37 -7.01 -29.67
CA VAL A 163 -3.49 -7.79 -28.45
C VAL A 163 -2.12 -8.40 -28.18
N CYS A 164 -1.54 -8.06 -27.04
CA CYS A 164 -0.25 -8.56 -26.60
C CYS A 164 -0.41 -9.31 -25.27
N ARG A 165 0.41 -10.33 -25.06
CA ARG A 165 0.67 -10.87 -23.74
C ARG A 165 1.72 -9.98 -23.06
N LEU A 166 1.45 -9.59 -21.83
CA LEU A 166 2.41 -8.94 -20.96
C LEU A 166 3.18 -10.02 -20.21
N GLU A 167 4.48 -10.06 -20.42
CA GLU A 167 5.44 -10.90 -19.70
C GLU A 167 6.39 -10.01 -18.90
N TYR A 168 6.97 -10.56 -17.85
CA TYR A 168 7.91 -9.88 -16.97
C TYR A 168 9.24 -10.63 -17.04
N GLU A 169 10.27 -9.98 -17.59
CA GLU A 169 11.60 -10.57 -17.70
C GLU A 169 12.53 -9.94 -16.65
N PRO A 170 13.23 -10.75 -15.83
CA PRO A 170 14.21 -10.23 -14.88
C PRO A 170 15.41 -9.58 -15.57
N ILE A 171 15.76 -8.38 -15.13
CA ILE A 171 16.94 -7.61 -15.54
C ILE A 171 17.85 -7.37 -14.33
N SER A 172 19.09 -6.91 -14.58
CA SER A 172 20.07 -6.70 -13.51
C SER A 172 19.73 -5.51 -12.60
N ASP A 173 18.99 -4.55 -13.13
CA ASP A 173 18.71 -3.28 -12.47
C ASP A 173 17.45 -3.42 -11.62
N ILE A 174 17.53 -2.95 -10.38
CA ILE A 174 16.38 -2.84 -9.49
C ILE A 174 15.78 -1.44 -9.68
N THR A 175 14.46 -1.39 -9.85
CA THR A 175 13.71 -0.15 -9.73
C THR A 175 13.03 -0.10 -8.37
N GLU A 176 13.31 0.94 -7.59
CA GLU A 176 12.70 1.18 -6.29
C GLU A 176 11.61 2.25 -6.39
N TYR A 177 10.50 2.02 -5.70
CA TYR A 177 9.38 2.93 -5.60
C TYR A 177 9.01 3.11 -4.13
N TYR A 178 8.76 4.36 -3.74
CA TYR A 178 8.25 4.69 -2.44
C TYR A 178 6.94 5.46 -2.58
N TYR A 179 5.95 5.08 -1.79
CA TYR A 179 4.66 5.75 -1.78
C TYR A 179 4.27 6.18 -0.36
N ALA A 180 3.78 7.40 -0.28
CA ALA A 180 3.10 7.95 0.87
C ALA A 180 1.59 8.01 0.55
N VAL A 181 0.79 7.28 1.31
CA VAL A 181 -0.66 7.24 1.14
C VAL A 181 -1.30 7.92 2.35
N TYR A 182 -2.11 8.94 2.10
CA TYR A 182 -2.85 9.64 3.14
C TYR A 182 -4.32 9.27 3.03
N GLY A 183 -4.88 8.66 4.08
CA GLY A 183 -6.31 8.67 4.29
C GLY A 183 -6.73 10.04 4.77
N LEU A 184 -7.70 10.66 4.10
CA LEU A 184 -8.16 12.01 4.37
C LEU A 184 -9.66 12.06 4.62
N SER A 185 -10.06 12.97 5.49
CA SER A 185 -11.43 13.48 5.64
C SER A 185 -11.45 14.95 5.25
N ILE A 186 -12.18 15.30 4.20
CA ILE A 186 -12.23 16.65 3.65
C ILE A 186 -13.65 17.19 3.81
N LYS A 187 -13.79 18.28 4.56
CA LYS A 187 -15.08 18.86 4.92
C LYS A 187 -15.17 20.32 4.48
N ASN A 188 -16.29 20.67 3.86
CA ASN A 188 -16.63 22.07 3.61
C ASN A 188 -17.34 22.64 4.85
N ASN A 189 -16.62 23.49 5.61
CA ASN A 189 -17.20 24.21 6.75
C ASN A 189 -17.75 25.60 6.37
N GLY A 190 -17.53 26.06 5.14
CA GLY A 190 -17.97 27.36 4.68
C GLY A 190 -19.46 27.41 4.35
N SER A 191 -19.93 28.63 4.08
CA SER A 191 -21.32 28.94 3.74
C SER A 191 -21.67 28.75 2.26
N SER A 192 -20.68 28.49 1.40
CA SER A 192 -20.81 28.34 -0.05
C SER A 192 -20.24 27.01 -0.56
N ASN A 193 -20.57 26.65 -1.80
CA ASN A 193 -20.03 25.44 -2.43
C ASN A 193 -18.52 25.56 -2.59
N LEU A 194 -17.78 24.53 -2.19
CA LEU A 194 -16.34 24.42 -2.36
C LEU A 194 -16.04 23.54 -3.57
N ASN A 195 -15.20 24.04 -4.47
CA ASN A 195 -14.67 23.26 -5.59
C ASN A 195 -13.29 22.71 -5.19
N PHE A 196 -13.26 21.51 -4.62
CA PHE A 196 -12.04 20.84 -4.22
C PHE A 196 -11.32 20.27 -5.45
N LYS A 197 -10.02 20.54 -5.55
CA LYS A 197 -9.15 20.09 -6.64
C LYS A 197 -8.04 19.18 -6.14
N LEU A 198 -7.97 17.98 -6.69
CA LEU A 198 -6.98 16.99 -6.27
C LEU A 198 -5.55 17.44 -6.58
N ASN A 199 -5.35 18.16 -7.69
CA ASN A 199 -4.03 18.65 -8.10
C ASN A 199 -3.50 19.83 -7.25
N GLU A 200 -4.31 20.36 -6.33
CA GLU A 200 -3.89 21.34 -5.33
C GLU A 200 -3.26 20.65 -4.10
N LEU A 201 -3.42 19.33 -3.95
CA LEU A 201 -2.72 18.54 -2.94
C LEU A 201 -1.31 18.16 -3.41
N HIS A 202 -0.33 18.36 -2.54
CA HIS A 202 1.05 17.92 -2.76
C HIS A 202 1.76 17.66 -1.44
N VAL A 203 2.81 16.83 -1.47
CA VAL A 203 3.72 16.63 -0.34
C VAL A 203 5.01 17.40 -0.60
N LEU A 204 5.46 18.14 0.40
CA LEU A 204 6.80 18.74 0.42
C LEU A 204 7.75 17.86 1.24
N ASP A 205 8.95 17.63 0.70
CA ASP A 205 10.11 17.13 1.45
C ASP A 205 11.30 18.03 1.16
N GLY A 206 11.60 18.93 2.11
CA GLY A 206 12.57 20.00 1.88
C GLY A 206 12.16 20.89 0.70
N ASN A 207 12.93 20.85 -0.40
CA ASN A 207 12.67 21.65 -1.61
C ASN A 207 11.96 20.85 -2.71
N GLN A 208 11.63 19.58 -2.45
CA GLN A 208 11.00 18.70 -3.43
C GLN A 208 9.49 18.73 -3.26
N ILE A 209 8.78 18.82 -4.39
CA ILE A 209 7.32 18.78 -4.45
C ILE A 209 6.93 17.46 -5.09
N PHE A 210 6.10 16.69 -4.40
CA PHE A 210 5.51 15.45 -4.90
C PHE A 210 4.02 15.66 -5.12
N ASN A 211 3.60 15.58 -6.39
CA ASN A 211 2.19 15.65 -6.76
C ASN A 211 1.52 14.29 -6.54
N THR A 212 0.19 14.30 -6.53
CA THR A 212 -0.60 13.07 -6.48
C THR A 212 -0.27 12.17 -7.68
N THR A 213 -0.32 10.86 -7.45
CA THR A 213 -0.03 9.83 -8.45
C THR A 213 -1.11 8.74 -8.42
N ASN A 214 -0.99 7.77 -9.33
CA ASN A 214 -1.82 6.59 -9.36
C ASN A 214 -1.34 5.51 -8.36
N GLU A 215 -2.20 4.53 -8.18
CA GLU A 215 -1.99 3.35 -7.37
C GLU A 215 -0.73 2.60 -7.82
N PRO A 216 0.05 2.04 -6.88
CA PRO A 216 1.23 1.26 -7.23
C PRO A 216 0.84 0.05 -8.07
N GLU A 217 1.49 -0.13 -9.22
CA GLU A 217 1.29 -1.32 -10.04
C GLU A 217 2.17 -2.47 -9.53
N SER A 218 1.56 -3.62 -9.20
CA SER A 218 2.27 -4.88 -8.97
C SER A 218 1.41 -6.06 -9.43
N GLN A 219 2.05 -7.09 -9.99
CA GLN A 219 1.40 -8.35 -10.33
C GLN A 219 0.96 -9.16 -9.10
N TYR A 220 1.49 -8.83 -7.92
CA TYR A 220 1.24 -9.51 -6.65
C TYR A 220 0.58 -8.60 -5.62
N SER A 221 -0.11 -7.53 -6.04
CA SER A 221 -0.84 -6.63 -5.14
C SER A 221 -1.81 -7.39 -4.21
N SER A 222 -2.53 -8.38 -4.75
CA SER A 222 -3.43 -9.28 -4.01
C SER A 222 -2.75 -10.16 -2.95
N ASN A 223 -1.42 -10.31 -3.00
CA ASN A 223 -0.64 -11.03 -1.99
C ASN A 223 -0.15 -10.14 -0.85
N ASN A 224 -0.46 -8.84 -0.87
CA ASN A 224 -0.14 -7.90 0.19
C ASN A 224 -1.44 -7.29 0.75
N GLU A 225 -1.79 -7.60 2.00
CA GLU A 225 -3.07 -7.20 2.61
C GLU A 225 -3.27 -5.68 2.56
N VAL A 226 -2.23 -4.88 2.87
CA VAL A 226 -2.32 -3.41 2.84
C VAL A 226 -2.55 -2.88 1.42
N LEU A 227 -1.81 -3.38 0.43
CA LEU A 227 -1.95 -2.94 -0.95
C LEU A 227 -3.30 -3.39 -1.56
N SER A 228 -3.74 -4.62 -1.27
CA SER A 228 -5.05 -5.12 -1.73
C SER A 228 -6.23 -4.32 -1.18
N VAL A 229 -6.15 -3.82 0.06
CA VAL A 229 -7.21 -2.99 0.64
C VAL A 229 -7.29 -1.65 -0.09
N LEU A 230 -6.16 -1.06 -0.49
CA LEU A 230 -6.13 0.21 -1.24
C LEU A 230 -6.87 0.13 -2.59
N GLU A 231 -6.87 -1.05 -3.24
CA GLU A 231 -7.64 -1.26 -4.48
C GLU A 231 -9.16 -1.16 -4.28
N THR A 232 -9.63 -1.32 -3.04
CA THR A 232 -11.06 -1.27 -2.68
C THR A 232 -11.47 0.01 -1.98
N GLU A 233 -10.51 0.78 -1.46
CA GLU A 233 -10.78 2.06 -0.82
C GLU A 233 -11.16 3.13 -1.86
N THR A 234 -11.89 4.16 -1.43
CA THR A 234 -12.28 5.26 -2.33
C THR A 234 -11.10 6.21 -2.53
N LYS A 235 -10.57 6.28 -3.75
CA LYS A 235 -9.63 7.34 -4.14
C LYS A 235 -10.35 8.68 -4.19
N ILE A 236 -9.73 9.71 -3.62
CA ILE A 236 -10.27 11.07 -3.67
C ILE A 236 -10.02 11.66 -5.05
N GLU A 237 -11.07 12.24 -5.63
CA GLU A 237 -11.05 12.94 -6.91
C GLU A 237 -11.52 14.39 -6.76
N ASP A 238 -11.48 15.16 -7.85
CA ASP A 238 -12.10 16.48 -7.93
C ASP A 238 -13.57 16.43 -7.53
N ALA A 239 -14.00 17.33 -6.65
CA ALA A 239 -15.35 17.30 -6.10
C ALA A 239 -15.92 18.70 -5.85
N ILE A 240 -17.24 18.84 -6.01
CA ILE A 240 -17.99 20.00 -5.51
C ILE A 240 -18.61 19.60 -4.18
N LEU A 241 -18.17 20.22 -3.10
CA LEU A 241 -18.66 19.99 -1.74
C LEU A 241 -19.66 21.07 -1.36
N PHE A 242 -20.90 20.68 -1.06
CA PHE A 242 -21.90 21.59 -0.48
C PHE A 242 -21.55 21.96 0.97
N PRO A 243 -22.06 23.10 1.49
CA PRO A 243 -21.88 23.47 2.89
C PRO A 243 -22.21 22.33 3.86
N GLY A 244 -21.25 21.99 4.73
CA GLY A 244 -21.34 20.89 5.70
C GLY A 244 -21.05 19.49 5.15
N GLN A 245 -20.86 19.33 3.84
CA GLN A 245 -20.54 18.03 3.23
C GLN A 245 -19.11 17.60 3.57
N THR A 246 -18.93 16.30 3.78
CA THR A 246 -17.63 15.66 3.99
C THR A 246 -17.44 14.54 2.97
N ILE A 247 -16.24 14.44 2.40
CA ILE A 247 -15.77 13.28 1.64
C ILE A 247 -14.64 12.61 2.41
N ARG A 248 -14.52 11.29 2.26
CA ARG A 248 -13.48 10.47 2.87
C ARG A 248 -12.90 9.56 1.80
N GLY A 249 -11.60 9.29 1.90
CA GLY A 249 -10.90 8.43 0.96
C GLY A 249 -9.40 8.58 1.12
N TYR A 250 -8.64 8.12 0.12
CA TYR A 250 -7.19 8.24 0.13
C TYR A 250 -6.65 9.07 -1.03
N VAL A 251 -5.42 9.54 -0.86
CA VAL A 251 -4.56 10.11 -1.91
C VAL A 251 -3.17 9.49 -1.83
N ILE A 252 -2.48 9.35 -2.97
CA ILE A 252 -1.17 8.70 -3.07
C ILE A 252 -0.16 9.66 -3.66
N PHE A 253 1.05 9.66 -3.11
CA PHE A 253 2.21 10.39 -3.61
C PHE A 253 3.37 9.41 -3.80
N GLN A 254 4.02 9.43 -4.98
CA GLN A 254 5.28 8.73 -5.16
C GLN A 254 6.40 9.64 -4.66
N VAL A 255 7.10 9.20 -3.62
CA VAL A 255 8.14 9.95 -2.90
C VAL A 255 9.50 9.26 -3.06
N ASN A 256 10.55 9.84 -2.48
CA ASN A 256 11.93 9.35 -2.64
C ASN A 256 12.44 8.50 -1.48
N SER A 257 11.64 8.31 -0.44
CA SER A 257 11.99 7.48 0.70
C SER A 257 10.73 6.93 1.33
N LEU A 258 10.92 5.97 2.24
CA LEU A 258 9.88 5.68 3.22
C LEU A 258 9.54 6.91 4.05
N TYR A 259 8.47 6.77 4.84
CA TYR A 259 7.93 7.85 5.66
C TYR A 259 9.01 8.67 6.38
N ASN A 260 8.83 9.98 6.35
CA ASN A 260 9.77 10.92 6.93
C ASN A 260 9.02 12.00 7.73
N GLU A 261 9.62 12.46 8.83
CA GLU A 261 9.10 13.57 9.64
C GLU A 261 9.13 14.90 8.89
N SER A 262 9.92 15.01 7.82
CA SER A 262 9.96 16.19 6.96
C SER A 262 8.79 16.29 5.98
N PHE A 263 8.01 15.22 5.78
CA PHE A 263 6.87 15.25 4.88
C PHE A 263 5.82 16.24 5.38
N LEU A 264 5.52 17.23 4.55
CA LEU A 264 4.51 18.24 4.83
C LEU A 264 3.44 18.16 3.75
N LEU A 265 2.25 17.71 4.14
CA LEU A 265 1.09 17.68 3.25
C LEU A 265 0.52 19.09 3.11
N MET A 266 0.35 19.53 1.86
CA MET A 266 -0.09 20.87 1.50
C MET A 266 -1.39 20.77 0.71
N TYR A 267 -2.29 21.73 0.92
CA TYR A 267 -3.40 22.01 0.03
C TYR A 267 -3.31 23.48 -0.41
N ASN A 268 -3.16 23.71 -1.72
CA ASN A 268 -2.66 24.99 -2.24
C ASN A 268 -1.36 25.38 -1.50
N ASP A 269 -1.23 26.62 -1.07
CA ASP A 269 -0.06 27.10 -0.33
C ASP A 269 -0.19 26.90 1.20
N THR A 270 -1.22 26.17 1.66
CA THR A 270 -1.52 26.00 3.08
C THR A 270 -1.10 24.62 3.59
N PRO A 271 -0.27 24.53 4.64
CA PRO A 271 0.06 23.26 5.26
C PRO A 271 -1.16 22.69 5.99
N ILE A 272 -1.42 21.40 5.77
CA ILE A 272 -2.46 20.65 6.47
C ILE A 272 -1.94 20.26 7.85
N SER A 273 -2.82 20.32 8.87
CA SER A 273 -2.46 19.98 10.25
C SER A 273 -1.77 18.62 10.35
N SER A 274 -0.59 18.59 10.97
CA SER A 274 0.31 17.44 11.03
C SER A 274 0.09 16.55 12.25
N ALA A 275 -0.78 16.88 13.21
CA ALA A 275 -0.83 16.17 14.50
C ALA A 275 -1.12 14.67 14.36
N SER A 276 -2.14 14.29 13.56
CA SER A 276 -2.45 12.88 13.29
C SER A 276 -1.32 12.19 12.51
N PHE A 277 -0.72 12.90 11.55
CA PHE A 277 0.42 12.40 10.77
C PHE A 277 1.67 12.16 11.64
N GLU A 278 2.07 13.13 12.46
CA GLU A 278 3.18 13.02 13.42
C GLU A 278 2.98 11.84 14.37
N LYS A 279 1.73 11.61 14.82
CA LYS A 279 1.40 10.44 15.61
C LYS A 279 1.60 9.15 14.82
N CYS A 280 1.14 9.08 13.57
CA CYS A 280 1.39 7.94 12.69
C CYS A 280 2.90 7.67 12.53
N ILE A 281 3.72 8.71 12.31
CA ILE A 281 5.18 8.54 12.17
C ILE A 281 5.81 8.02 13.47
N LYS A 282 5.40 8.55 14.62
CA LYS A 282 5.85 8.06 15.92
C LYS A 282 5.49 6.59 16.15
N VAL A 283 4.28 6.19 15.75
CA VAL A 283 3.80 4.81 15.82
C VAL A 283 4.63 3.91 14.91
N LEU A 284 4.82 4.30 13.64
CA LEU A 284 5.61 3.54 12.67
C LEU A 284 7.01 3.26 13.20
N ARG A 285 7.71 4.29 13.71
CA ARG A 285 9.01 4.11 14.36
C ARG A 285 8.95 3.10 15.51
N ALA A 286 7.96 3.20 16.39
CA ALA A 286 7.88 2.29 17.53
C ALA A 286 7.69 0.82 17.11
N VAL A 287 6.83 0.54 16.13
CA VAL A 287 6.52 -0.83 15.69
C VAL A 287 7.63 -1.43 14.84
N GLU A 288 8.28 -0.62 14.00
CA GLU A 288 9.34 -1.09 13.10
C GLU A 288 10.63 -1.49 13.83
N TYR A 289 10.87 -0.95 15.03
CA TYR A 289 11.98 -1.37 15.90
C TYR A 289 11.56 -2.37 16.99
N TYR A 290 10.31 -2.82 16.98
CA TYR A 290 9.82 -3.77 17.95
C TYR A 290 10.33 -5.19 17.63
N ASP A 291 10.85 -5.90 18.64
CA ASP A 291 11.19 -7.32 18.52
C ASP A 291 9.97 -8.19 18.82
N TYR A 292 9.38 -8.74 17.77
CA TYR A 292 8.18 -9.56 17.89
C TYR A 292 8.45 -10.99 18.39
N SER A 293 9.70 -11.35 18.68
CA SER A 293 10.05 -12.67 19.21
C SER A 293 9.31 -12.99 20.51
N ALA A 294 9.24 -12.02 21.43
CA ALA A 294 8.52 -12.17 22.69
C ALA A 294 7.00 -12.28 22.48
N VAL A 295 6.46 -11.61 21.46
CA VAL A 295 5.03 -11.57 21.15
C VAL A 295 4.58 -12.92 20.60
N PHE A 296 5.21 -13.36 19.51
CA PHE A 296 4.80 -14.56 18.79
C PHE A 296 5.48 -15.85 19.28
N GLY A 297 6.53 -15.72 20.11
CA GLY A 297 7.29 -16.85 20.65
C GLY A 297 8.09 -17.57 19.58
N MET A 298 8.63 -16.83 18.60
CA MET A 298 9.42 -17.35 17.48
C MET A 298 10.53 -16.35 17.12
N PRO A 299 11.73 -16.82 16.75
CA PRO A 299 12.80 -15.94 16.29
C PRO A 299 12.42 -15.21 14.99
N PRO A 300 13.12 -14.11 14.62
CA PRO A 300 12.86 -13.37 13.36
C PRO A 300 13.04 -14.21 12.10
N TYR A 301 13.99 -15.14 12.12
CA TYR A 301 14.35 -15.98 10.99
C TYR A 301 14.07 -17.44 11.29
N THR A 302 13.82 -18.21 10.23
CA THR A 302 13.84 -19.68 10.28
C THR A 302 14.51 -20.22 9.03
N ASP A 303 15.17 -21.35 9.18
CA ASP A 303 15.57 -22.21 8.07
C ASP A 303 14.45 -23.24 7.84
N PHE A 304 14.45 -23.85 6.66
CA PHE A 304 13.58 -24.96 6.28
C PHE A 304 13.81 -26.21 7.15
N TYR A 305 15.04 -26.44 7.60
CA TYR A 305 15.45 -27.67 8.28
C TYR A 305 15.49 -27.56 9.81
N ASP A 306 15.57 -26.36 10.36
CA ASP A 306 15.63 -26.15 11.81
C ASP A 306 14.84 -24.90 12.23
N ASN A 307 14.01 -25.08 13.27
CA ASN A 307 13.22 -24.02 13.90
C ASN A 307 14.02 -23.28 15.00
N SER A 308 15.35 -23.41 15.00
CA SER A 308 16.22 -22.79 15.99
C SER A 308 16.48 -21.32 15.66
N SER A 309 16.71 -20.52 16.71
CA SER A 309 17.09 -19.12 16.59
C SER A 309 18.53 -19.03 16.07
N PHE A 310 18.76 -18.37 14.94
CA PHE A 310 20.10 -18.09 14.43
C PHE A 310 20.23 -16.62 13.99
N GLU A 311 21.45 -16.11 14.03
CA GLU A 311 21.82 -14.85 13.40
C GLU A 311 22.02 -15.13 11.91
N PRO A 312 21.35 -14.40 11.00
CA PRO A 312 21.29 -14.82 9.61
C PRO A 312 22.64 -14.64 8.91
N ASP A 313 23.27 -15.76 8.54
CA ASP A 313 24.41 -15.81 7.63
C ASP A 313 23.96 -16.45 6.31
N LEU A 314 23.85 -15.65 5.25
CA LEU A 314 23.43 -16.09 3.92
C LEU A 314 24.39 -17.12 3.29
N LYS A 315 25.64 -17.19 3.76
CA LYS A 315 26.61 -18.20 3.29
C LYS A 315 26.36 -19.56 3.90
N GLU A 316 25.92 -19.59 5.16
CA GLU A 316 25.62 -20.82 5.89
C GLU A 316 24.19 -21.29 5.62
N TYR A 317 23.26 -20.34 5.53
CA TYR A 317 21.83 -20.58 5.33
C TYR A 317 21.34 -19.82 4.10
N PRO A 318 21.47 -20.41 2.89
CA PRO A 318 20.98 -19.79 1.65
C PRO A 318 19.45 -19.76 1.56
N TYR A 319 18.78 -20.58 2.36
CA TYR A 319 17.32 -20.74 2.41
C TYR A 319 16.82 -20.28 3.78
N ILE A 320 16.62 -18.98 3.92
CA ILE A 320 16.12 -18.36 5.16
C ILE A 320 14.82 -17.63 4.88
N TRP A 321 13.89 -17.71 5.82
CA TRP A 321 12.60 -17.06 5.73
C TRP A 321 12.37 -16.14 6.93
N PRO A 322 11.70 -15.00 6.71
CA PRO A 322 11.15 -14.25 7.82
C PRO A 322 10.04 -15.07 8.49
N ASN A 323 10.02 -15.05 9.81
CA ASN A 323 8.90 -15.53 10.62
C ASN A 323 7.95 -14.39 11.01
N TRP A 324 8.43 -13.17 11.00
CA TRP A 324 7.69 -11.93 11.17
C TRP A 324 8.59 -10.82 10.62
N VAL A 325 8.03 -9.64 10.36
CA VAL A 325 8.73 -8.53 9.75
C VAL A 325 8.65 -7.31 10.63
N ASN A 326 9.81 -6.68 10.76
CA ASN A 326 10.01 -5.32 11.23
C ASN A 326 11.04 -4.66 10.29
N ARG A 327 11.49 -3.45 10.61
CA ARG A 327 12.47 -2.73 9.78
C ARG A 327 13.73 -3.54 9.50
N SER A 328 14.35 -4.07 10.55
CA SER A 328 15.61 -4.80 10.45
C SER A 328 15.48 -6.05 9.59
N VAL A 329 14.38 -6.79 9.74
CA VAL A 329 14.12 -8.01 8.95
C VAL A 329 13.91 -7.65 7.48
N PHE A 330 13.09 -6.63 7.20
CA PHE A 330 12.86 -6.12 5.85
C PHE A 330 14.18 -5.68 5.18
N GLU A 331 14.94 -4.81 5.83
CA GLU A 331 16.20 -4.28 5.28
C GLU A 331 17.24 -5.38 5.06
N PHE A 332 17.27 -6.40 5.94
CA PHE A 332 18.12 -7.55 5.77
C PHE A 332 17.81 -8.29 4.45
N PHE A 333 16.54 -8.62 4.19
CA PHE A 333 16.16 -9.32 2.95
C PHE A 333 16.33 -8.44 1.72
N ASN A 334 15.94 -7.17 1.78
CA ASN A 334 16.11 -6.22 0.69
C ASN A 334 17.58 -6.12 0.25
N LYS A 335 18.49 -6.05 1.22
CA LYS A 335 19.93 -6.04 0.97
C LYS A 335 20.45 -7.39 0.46
N ALA A 336 20.03 -8.49 1.08
CA ALA A 336 20.44 -9.84 0.72
C ALA A 336 20.12 -10.15 -0.75
N ASP A 337 18.91 -9.82 -1.18
CA ASP A 337 18.42 -10.10 -2.52
C ASP A 337 19.13 -9.21 -3.56
N SER A 338 19.38 -7.94 -3.21
CA SER A 338 20.17 -7.01 -4.04
C SER A 338 21.63 -7.47 -4.21
N GLU A 339 22.27 -7.97 -3.15
CA GLU A 339 23.62 -8.56 -3.24
C GLU A 339 23.62 -9.88 -4.01
N GLY A 340 22.53 -10.65 -3.90
CA GLY A 340 22.30 -11.88 -4.63
C GLY A 340 22.28 -11.70 -6.15
N LEU A 341 21.67 -10.61 -6.65
CA LEU A 341 21.68 -10.25 -8.08
C LEU A 341 23.08 -10.02 -8.64
N LEU A 342 23.98 -9.46 -7.83
CA LEU A 342 25.35 -9.14 -8.24
C LEU A 342 26.28 -10.37 -8.17
N THR A 343 25.83 -11.45 -7.54
CA THR A 343 26.66 -12.63 -7.29
C THR A 343 26.39 -13.70 -8.34
N PRO A 344 27.40 -14.13 -9.12
CA PRO A 344 27.23 -15.20 -10.10
C PRO A 344 26.74 -16.48 -9.42
N SER A 345 25.59 -16.99 -9.87
CA SER A 345 25.06 -18.25 -9.36
C SER A 345 25.81 -19.43 -9.97
N SER A 346 26.14 -20.42 -9.15
CA SER A 346 26.65 -21.72 -9.63
C SER A 346 25.55 -22.60 -10.21
N TYR A 347 24.28 -22.24 -10.02
CA TYR A 347 23.10 -23.06 -10.34
C TYR A 347 22.39 -22.61 -11.62
N SER A 348 22.48 -21.32 -11.98
CA SER A 348 21.86 -20.79 -13.20
C SER A 348 22.68 -19.64 -13.78
N THR A 349 22.63 -19.50 -15.09
CA THR A 349 23.11 -18.31 -15.82
C THR A 349 22.06 -17.21 -15.91
N ASP A 350 20.82 -17.50 -15.50
CA ASP A 350 19.70 -16.57 -15.59
C ASP A 350 19.71 -15.59 -14.42
N ILE A 351 19.25 -14.37 -14.67
CA ILE A 351 19.08 -13.34 -13.65
C ILE A 351 17.93 -13.76 -12.72
N PRO A 352 18.14 -13.82 -11.39
CA PRO A 352 17.04 -14.13 -10.49
C PRO A 352 16.01 -13.01 -10.50
N HIS A 353 14.74 -13.38 -10.38
CA HIS A 353 13.65 -12.46 -10.13
C HIS A 353 13.74 -11.94 -8.70
N THR A 354 13.49 -10.65 -8.50
CA THR A 354 13.23 -10.06 -7.20
C THR A 354 12.07 -9.08 -7.28
N GLU A 355 11.09 -9.27 -6.41
CA GLU A 355 10.02 -8.32 -6.14
C GLU A 355 9.78 -8.26 -4.64
N VAL A 356 9.75 -7.07 -4.06
CA VAL A 356 9.39 -6.86 -2.66
C VAL A 356 8.31 -5.81 -2.59
N ILE A 357 7.34 -6.05 -1.71
CA ILE A 357 6.35 -5.06 -1.29
C ILE A 357 6.38 -5.05 0.22
N TYR A 358 6.80 -3.94 0.80
CA TYR A 358 6.77 -3.69 2.23
C TYR A 358 5.84 -2.52 2.51
N ALA A 359 4.66 -2.82 3.05
CA ALA A 359 3.58 -1.87 3.23
C ALA A 359 3.18 -1.78 4.70
N LEU A 360 3.14 -0.55 5.20
CA LEU A 360 2.75 -0.20 6.56
C LEU A 360 1.53 0.70 6.48
N LYS A 361 0.48 0.45 7.26
CA LYS A 361 -0.68 1.33 7.41
C LYS A 361 -0.93 1.61 8.88
N VAL A 362 -1.19 2.86 9.24
CA VAL A 362 -1.53 3.28 10.60
C VAL A 362 -2.85 4.03 10.60
N ILE A 363 -3.75 3.62 11.50
CA ILE A 363 -5.03 4.27 11.77
C ILE A 363 -5.01 4.71 13.25
N PRO A 364 -4.75 6.00 13.52
CA PRO A 364 -4.63 6.50 14.87
C PRO A 364 -5.99 6.75 15.53
N GLU A 365 -6.03 6.65 16.86
CA GLU A 365 -7.09 7.22 17.72
C GLU A 365 -8.50 6.76 17.39
N ARG A 366 -8.72 5.45 17.47
CA ARG A 366 -10.04 4.84 17.29
C ARG A 366 -10.51 4.16 18.56
N ASN A 367 -11.79 4.32 18.87
CA ASN A 367 -12.46 3.41 19.79
C ASN A 367 -12.80 2.17 19.00
N ILE A 368 -12.25 1.02 19.40
CA ILE A 368 -12.36 -0.20 18.62
C ILE A 368 -12.87 -1.36 19.45
N THR A 369 -13.58 -2.25 18.78
CA THR A 369 -13.97 -3.55 19.29
C THR A 369 -13.34 -4.61 18.40
N SER A 370 -12.55 -5.51 19.00
CA SER A 370 -12.00 -6.66 18.30
C SER A 370 -12.82 -7.91 18.62
N ILE A 371 -13.25 -8.63 17.59
CA ILE A 371 -14.11 -9.81 17.66
C ILE A 371 -13.45 -10.94 16.88
N LEU A 372 -13.58 -12.17 17.38
CA LEU A 372 -13.30 -13.35 16.57
C LEU A 372 -14.63 -14.00 16.20
N GLU A 373 -14.99 -13.94 14.93
CA GLU A 373 -16.21 -14.55 14.42
C GLU A 373 -15.90 -15.88 13.73
N ARG A 374 -16.69 -16.91 13.99
CA ARG A 374 -16.54 -18.20 13.29
C ARG A 374 -17.52 -18.25 12.14
N ASP A 375 -17.00 -18.42 10.93
CA ASP A 375 -17.84 -18.77 9.79
C ASP A 375 -18.38 -20.20 10.00
N THR A 376 -19.69 -20.28 10.20
CA THR A 376 -20.41 -21.55 10.38
C THR A 376 -21.08 -22.02 9.09
N THR A 377 -20.98 -21.24 8.02
CA THR A 377 -21.68 -21.45 6.75
C THR A 377 -20.80 -22.11 5.69
N SER A 378 -19.49 -21.87 5.71
CA SER A 378 -18.56 -22.57 4.81
C SER A 378 -18.14 -23.93 5.34
N SER A 379 -17.86 -24.86 4.41
CA SER A 379 -17.28 -26.17 4.72
C SER A 379 -15.87 -26.08 5.35
N TYR A 380 -15.22 -24.92 5.24
CA TYR A 380 -13.86 -24.67 5.72
C TYR A 380 -13.80 -24.02 7.11
N GLN A 381 -14.95 -23.64 7.69
CA GLN A 381 -15.09 -23.12 9.07
C GLN A 381 -13.96 -22.18 9.52
N ASN A 382 -13.71 -21.14 8.73
CA ASN A 382 -12.65 -20.17 9.05
C ASN A 382 -13.08 -19.24 10.19
N ASN A 383 -12.13 -18.90 11.08
CA ASN A 383 -12.34 -17.82 12.04
C ASN A 383 -11.85 -16.52 11.40
N TYR A 384 -12.63 -15.45 11.57
CA TYR A 384 -12.35 -14.10 11.11
C TYR A 384 -11.97 -13.25 12.31
N PHE A 385 -10.85 -12.55 12.20
CA PHE A 385 -10.45 -11.52 13.15
C PHE A 385 -10.96 -10.21 12.59
N ILE A 386 -11.91 -9.63 13.30
CA ILE A 386 -12.61 -8.42 12.90
C ILE A 386 -12.29 -7.34 13.92
N VAL A 387 -11.89 -6.16 13.46
CA VAL A 387 -11.72 -4.97 14.28
C VAL A 387 -12.60 -3.89 13.68
N VAL A 388 -13.62 -3.48 14.43
CA VAL A 388 -14.55 -2.42 14.04
C VAL A 388 -14.35 -1.20 14.92
N ASP A 389 -14.50 -0.02 14.35
CA ASP A 389 -14.54 1.23 15.12
C ASP A 389 -15.95 1.59 15.61
N ASP A 390 -16.08 2.72 16.30
CA ASP A 390 -17.35 3.22 16.84
C ASP A 390 -18.29 3.80 15.78
N THR A 391 -17.81 4.04 14.55
CA THR A 391 -18.63 4.39 13.40
C THR A 391 -19.20 3.17 12.69
N GLY A 392 -18.67 1.98 13.00
CA GLY A 392 -18.99 0.72 12.34
C GLY A 392 -18.09 0.41 11.14
N GLU A 393 -17.00 1.16 10.95
CA GLU A 393 -15.99 0.90 9.92
C GLU A 393 -15.17 -0.33 10.31
N GLU A 394 -15.05 -1.30 9.40
CA GLU A 394 -14.19 -2.46 9.56
C GLU A 394 -12.74 -2.06 9.24
N LEU A 395 -11.92 -1.89 10.28
CA LEU A 395 -10.51 -1.53 10.16
C LEU A 395 -9.63 -2.75 9.82
N ILE A 396 -10.04 -3.93 10.29
CA ILE A 396 -9.43 -5.23 9.97
C ILE A 396 -10.59 -6.22 9.77
N ASN A 397 -10.58 -6.96 8.67
CA ASN A 397 -11.49 -8.07 8.45
C ASN A 397 -10.77 -9.16 7.65
N THR A 398 -10.33 -10.21 8.35
CA THR A 398 -9.48 -11.22 7.73
C THR A 398 -9.65 -12.60 8.35
N SER A 399 -9.65 -13.62 7.49
CA SER A 399 -9.65 -15.04 7.89
C SER A 399 -8.24 -15.67 7.88
N ARG A 400 -7.25 -14.91 7.43
CA ARG A 400 -5.84 -15.32 7.38
C ARG A 400 -5.20 -15.14 8.75
N ILE A 401 -5.35 -16.14 9.61
CA ILE A 401 -4.88 -16.10 11.00
C ILE A 401 -4.11 -17.37 11.31
N ASP A 402 -2.83 -17.25 11.64
CA ASP A 402 -2.04 -18.35 12.18
C ASP A 402 -1.91 -18.24 13.71
N LYS A 403 -1.56 -17.04 14.19
CA LYS A 403 -1.43 -16.74 15.62
C LYS A 403 -1.99 -15.37 15.95
N ILE A 404 -2.57 -15.27 17.14
CA ILE A 404 -2.90 -14.00 17.79
C ILE A 404 -2.26 -14.00 19.18
N ALA A 405 -1.59 -12.91 19.53
CA ALA A 405 -0.98 -12.69 20.83
C ALA A 405 -1.68 -11.52 21.52
N ILE A 406 -2.08 -11.71 22.78
CA ILE A 406 -2.75 -10.70 23.60
C ILE A 406 -1.89 -10.43 24.83
N LEU A 407 -1.65 -9.16 25.12
CA LEU A 407 -0.92 -8.75 26.32
C LEU A 407 -1.73 -9.11 27.57
N ASN A 408 -1.11 -9.88 28.47
CA ASN A 408 -1.67 -10.31 29.74
C ASN A 408 -0.58 -10.28 30.82
N ASN A 409 -0.76 -9.44 31.84
CA ASN A 409 0.16 -9.30 32.97
C ASN A 409 1.64 -9.14 32.55
N LYS A 410 1.92 -8.20 31.63
CA LYS A 410 3.25 -7.90 31.07
C LYS A 410 3.89 -9.01 30.22
N THR A 411 3.15 -10.07 29.91
CA THR A 411 3.57 -11.15 29.02
C THR A 411 2.52 -11.35 27.92
N TYR A 412 2.84 -12.09 26.86
CA TYR A 412 1.87 -12.36 25.79
C TYR A 412 1.26 -13.75 25.94
N LYS A 413 -0.08 -13.81 26.02
CA LYS A 413 -0.82 -15.05 25.86
C LYS A 413 -1.11 -15.25 24.38
N ARG A 414 -0.69 -16.42 23.85
CA ARG A 414 -0.78 -16.75 22.43
C ARG A 414 -1.95 -17.69 22.18
N TYR A 415 -2.64 -17.43 21.09
CA TYR A 415 -3.85 -18.08 20.62
C TYR A 415 -3.59 -18.56 19.19
N SER A 416 -3.99 -19.79 18.89
CA SER A 416 -3.95 -20.32 17.52
C SER A 416 -5.29 -20.10 16.82
N LYS A 417 -5.32 -20.22 15.49
CA LYS A 417 -6.53 -20.09 14.65
C LYS A 417 -7.80 -20.67 15.26
N ASN A 418 -7.74 -21.86 15.88
CA ASN A 418 -8.93 -22.59 16.36
C ASN A 418 -9.34 -22.32 17.82
N THR A 419 -8.72 -21.36 18.49
CA THR A 419 -9.00 -21.07 19.90
C THR A 419 -10.04 -19.98 20.08
N ASN A 420 -10.81 -20.05 21.17
CA ASN A 420 -11.75 -19.00 21.52
C ASN A 420 -10.98 -17.78 22.04
N ILE A 421 -10.95 -16.72 21.25
CA ILE A 421 -10.28 -15.46 21.58
C ILE A 421 -11.31 -14.52 22.21
N PRO A 422 -11.03 -13.92 23.37
CA PRO A 422 -11.97 -13.02 24.01
C PRO A 422 -12.20 -11.78 23.14
N GLN A 423 -13.43 -11.29 23.11
CA GLN A 423 -13.72 -9.94 22.63
C GLN A 423 -12.96 -8.94 23.50
N MET A 424 -12.40 -7.91 22.87
CA MET A 424 -11.67 -6.84 23.55
C MET A 424 -12.19 -5.50 23.05
N ASN A 425 -12.27 -4.53 23.95
CA ASN A 425 -12.66 -3.16 23.64
C ASN A 425 -11.52 -2.25 24.06
N PHE A 426 -11.11 -1.36 23.17
CA PHE A 426 -10.06 -0.40 23.44
C PHE A 426 -10.55 1.00 23.09
N SER A 427 -10.28 1.96 23.97
CA SER A 427 -10.53 3.37 23.71
C SER A 427 -9.23 4.02 23.26
N ASN A 428 -9.33 4.94 22.30
CA ASN A 428 -8.17 5.69 21.78
C ASN A 428 -7.00 4.79 21.34
N ALA A 429 -7.32 3.65 20.74
CA ALA A 429 -6.34 2.69 20.25
C ALA A 429 -5.78 3.14 18.90
N THR A 430 -4.58 2.66 18.58
CA THR A 430 -4.01 2.80 17.24
C THR A 430 -3.93 1.43 16.60
N VAL A 431 -4.48 1.29 15.39
CA VAL A 431 -4.42 0.08 14.59
C VAL A 431 -3.30 0.20 13.57
N ILE A 432 -2.50 -0.85 13.42
CA ILE A 432 -1.40 -0.90 12.46
C ILE A 432 -1.50 -2.19 11.66
N ASN A 433 -1.33 -2.10 10.35
CA ASN A 433 -1.14 -3.24 9.47
C ASN A 433 0.26 -3.20 8.89
N ILE A 434 0.98 -4.32 8.97
CA ILE A 434 2.28 -4.53 8.35
C ILE A 434 2.10 -5.70 7.40
N SER A 435 2.27 -5.45 6.10
CA SER A 435 2.22 -6.49 5.08
C SER A 435 3.52 -6.53 4.30
N TYR A 436 4.07 -7.73 4.15
CA TYR A 436 5.33 -7.98 3.50
C TYR A 436 5.19 -9.12 2.51
N PHE A 437 5.54 -8.82 1.26
CA PHE A 437 5.69 -9.78 0.18
C PHE A 437 7.13 -9.71 -0.31
N ASN A 438 7.73 -10.86 -0.57
CA ASN A 438 9.04 -10.91 -1.20
C ASN A 438 9.11 -12.16 -2.07
N ASP A 439 9.20 -12.01 -3.39
CA ASP A 439 9.49 -13.09 -4.33
C ASP A 439 10.93 -12.94 -4.79
N TYR A 440 11.79 -13.87 -4.37
CA TYR A 440 13.19 -13.90 -4.78
C TYR A 440 13.61 -15.28 -5.27
N GLY A 441 14.23 -15.34 -6.45
CA GLY A 441 14.88 -16.55 -6.94
C GLY A 441 14.69 -16.82 -8.43
N TRP A 442 14.90 -18.07 -8.84
CA TRP A 442 14.75 -18.50 -10.24
C TRP A 442 13.42 -19.22 -10.45
N LEU A 443 12.99 -19.40 -11.71
CA LEU A 443 11.70 -20.00 -12.07
C LEU A 443 11.33 -21.29 -11.31
N LEU A 444 12.31 -22.14 -10.99
CA LEU A 444 12.15 -23.44 -10.30
C LEU A 444 12.79 -23.48 -8.90
N ALA A 445 13.16 -22.32 -8.37
CA ALA A 445 13.77 -22.18 -7.05
C ALA A 445 13.48 -20.78 -6.52
N LYS A 446 12.23 -20.53 -6.10
CA LYS A 446 11.80 -19.25 -5.53
C LYS A 446 11.56 -19.34 -4.02
N ARG A 447 11.89 -18.25 -3.34
CA ARG A 447 11.52 -17.95 -1.95
C ARG A 447 10.41 -16.91 -2.00
N VAL A 448 9.20 -17.29 -1.58
CA VAL A 448 8.06 -16.36 -1.54
C VAL A 448 7.38 -16.33 -0.15
N PRO A 449 7.93 -15.60 0.84
CA PRO A 449 7.22 -15.26 2.07
C PRO A 449 6.15 -14.19 1.80
N ILE A 450 4.95 -14.49 2.28
CA ILE A 450 3.85 -13.53 2.45
C ILE A 450 3.59 -13.44 3.94
N ILE A 451 3.74 -12.25 4.53
CA ILE A 451 3.54 -12.02 5.96
C ILE A 451 2.61 -10.84 6.15
N ASP A 452 1.57 -11.07 6.93
CA ASP A 452 0.60 -10.06 7.30
C ASP A 452 0.49 -10.02 8.83
N GLN A 453 0.73 -8.84 9.40
CA GLN A 453 0.73 -8.58 10.84
C GLN A 453 -0.19 -7.40 11.16
N ASP A 454 -1.18 -7.66 12.01
CA ASP A 454 -2.07 -6.61 12.52
C ASP A 454 -1.73 -6.33 13.98
N LEU A 455 -1.55 -5.07 14.34
CA LEU A 455 -1.17 -4.66 15.67
C LEU A 455 -2.19 -3.67 16.22
N ILE A 456 -2.49 -3.79 17.51
CA ILE A 456 -3.28 -2.82 18.25
C ILE A 456 -2.42 -2.28 19.37
N LEU A 457 -2.22 -0.97 19.39
CA LEU A 457 -1.60 -0.24 20.49
C LEU A 457 -2.68 0.44 21.32
N ASP A 458 -2.54 0.38 22.64
CA ASP A 458 -3.36 1.19 23.55
C ASP A 458 -2.97 2.69 23.54
N GLU A 459 -3.71 3.52 24.27
CA GLU A 459 -3.43 4.96 24.39
C GLU A 459 -2.00 5.28 24.87
N LYS A 460 -1.34 4.33 25.56
CA LYS A 460 0.00 4.45 26.13
C LYS A 460 1.06 3.85 25.21
N MET A 461 0.70 3.48 23.99
CA MET A 461 1.56 2.84 23.00
C MET A 461 2.05 1.44 23.40
N ASN A 462 1.36 0.75 24.31
CA ASN A 462 1.64 -0.66 24.57
C ASN A 462 1.00 -1.51 23.49
N LEU A 463 1.77 -2.44 22.94
CA LEU A 463 1.24 -3.48 22.05
C LEU A 463 0.35 -4.43 22.84
N VAL A 464 -0.97 -4.30 22.66
CA VAL A 464 -1.97 -5.06 23.42
C VAL A 464 -2.49 -6.27 22.66
N VAL A 465 -2.53 -6.19 21.33
CA VAL A 465 -2.90 -7.31 20.45
C VAL A 465 -1.98 -7.33 19.24
N ALA A 466 -1.54 -8.52 18.85
CA ALA A 466 -0.81 -8.73 17.61
C ALA A 466 -1.35 -9.99 16.90
N ARG A 467 -1.85 -9.84 15.69
CA ARG A 467 -2.17 -10.93 14.77
C ARG A 467 -0.98 -11.21 13.87
N TYR A 468 -0.87 -12.45 13.45
CA TYR A 468 0.15 -12.93 12.54
C TYR A 468 -0.43 -13.95 11.58
N HIS A 469 -0.10 -13.78 10.31
CA HIS A 469 -0.21 -14.78 9.26
C HIS A 469 1.09 -14.85 8.49
N CYS A 470 1.50 -16.06 8.12
CA CYS A 470 2.57 -16.26 7.18
C CYS A 470 2.28 -17.44 6.26
N LEU A 471 2.38 -17.17 4.97
CA LEU A 471 2.41 -18.19 3.93
C LEU A 471 3.84 -18.23 3.36
N LYS A 472 4.42 -19.44 3.33
CA LYS A 472 5.73 -19.69 2.74
C LYS A 472 5.53 -20.57 1.52
N ILE A 473 5.77 -20.02 0.34
CA ILE A 473 5.67 -20.76 -0.93
C ILE A 473 7.08 -21.08 -1.40
N ILE A 474 7.26 -22.32 -1.86
CA ILE A 474 8.45 -22.81 -2.53
C ILE A 474 7.97 -23.38 -3.86
N THR A 475 8.62 -22.96 -4.94
CA THR A 475 8.43 -23.49 -6.30
C THR A 475 9.75 -23.98 -6.86
#